data_AF-A0A521X0V9-F1
#
_entry.id   AF-A0A521X0V9-F1
#
_cell.length_a   1.000
_cell.length_b   1.000
_cell.length_c   1.000
_cell.angle_alpha   90.00
_cell.angle_beta   90.00
_cell.angle_gamma   90.00
#
_symmetry.space_group_name_H-M   'P 1'
#
loop_
_entity.id
_entity.type
_entity.pdbx_description
1 polymer ?
#
loop_
_entity_poly.entity_id
_entity_poly.type
_entity_poly.pdbx_seq_one_letter_code
_entity_poly.pdbx_strand_id
1 'polypeptide(L)'
;MQVPFYNSLRFKIGFGYIALMLINVGVTIWTIYNFGRLTSALAEILNKNYPTVIAVENMARSVERHDKAVRSFLNGDLNNGKIELALAKEEFYRSFDISQEEITNELSQAILVDIQSTHAGYLLLIDSLQQLVLRGKYQTARAFHYDDILPFYQRLSDNCFWFVEEN
;
A
#
# COMPACT_ATOMS: atom_id res chain seq x y z
N MET A 1 -26.97 -55.48 51.89
CA MET A 1 -26.53 -54.08 51.83
C MET A 1 -26.24 -53.73 50.38
N GLN A 2 -27.08 -52.91 49.75
CA GLN A 2 -26.81 -52.38 48.41
C GLN A 2 -25.84 -51.21 48.56
N VAL A 3 -24.61 -51.38 48.05
CA VAL A 3 -23.66 -50.27 47.97
C VAL A 3 -24.22 -49.23 47.00
N PRO A 4 -24.33 -47.95 47.39
CA PRO A 4 -24.84 -46.92 46.51
C PRO A 4 -23.93 -46.83 45.28
N PHE A 5 -24.53 -46.80 44.09
CA PHE A 5 -23.86 -46.82 42.78
C PHE A 5 -22.71 -45.79 42.67
N TYR A 6 -22.82 -44.66 43.38
CA TYR A 6 -21.84 -43.58 43.47
C TYR A 6 -20.51 -43.96 44.15
N ASN A 7 -20.46 -45.06 44.92
CA ASN A 7 -19.25 -45.55 45.60
C ASN A 7 -18.46 -46.59 44.80
N SER A 8 -18.92 -46.97 43.61
CA SER A 8 -18.19 -47.87 42.71
C SER A 8 -16.97 -47.14 42.12
N LEU A 9 -15.79 -47.77 42.18
CA LEU A 9 -14.55 -47.24 41.61
C LEU A 9 -14.71 -46.89 40.11
N ARG A 10 -15.53 -47.66 39.39
CA ARG A 10 -15.86 -47.43 37.97
C ARG A 10 -16.64 -46.11 37.76
N PHE A 11 -17.51 -45.74 38.70
CA PHE A 11 -18.27 -44.48 38.63
C PHE A 11 -17.37 -43.27 38.89
N LYS A 12 -16.44 -43.35 39.86
CA LYS A 12 -15.48 -42.28 40.15
C LYS A 12 -14.54 -42.01 38.97
N ILE A 13 -14.05 -43.06 38.31
CA ILE A 13 -13.19 -42.95 37.12
C ILE A 13 -13.98 -42.38 35.92
N GLY A 14 -15.20 -42.87 35.69
CA GLY A 14 -16.07 -42.37 34.62
C GLY A 14 -16.44 -40.89 34.80
N PHE A 15 -16.73 -40.47 36.03
CA PHE A 15 -17.04 -39.07 36.35
C PHE A 15 -15.83 -38.16 36.11
N GLY A 16 -14.62 -38.60 36.45
CA GLY A 16 -13.39 -37.87 36.15
C GLY A 16 -13.18 -37.67 34.65
N TYR A 17 -13.44 -38.70 33.84
CA TYR A 17 -13.37 -38.60 32.38
C TYR A 17 -14.38 -37.60 31.81
N ILE A 18 -15.62 -37.64 32.28
CA ILE A 18 -16.67 -36.71 31.83
C ILE A 18 -16.31 -35.28 32.23
N ALA A 19 -15.81 -35.05 33.45
CA ALA A 19 -15.37 -33.74 33.89
C ALA A 19 -14.22 -33.19 33.02
N LEU A 20 -13.21 -34.02 32.72
CA LEU A 20 -12.12 -33.64 31.82
C LEU A 20 -12.62 -33.32 30.41
N MET A 21 -13.57 -34.09 29.89
CA MET A 21 -14.19 -33.84 28.60
C MET A 21 -14.91 -32.48 28.57
N LEU A 22 -15.71 -32.18 29.60
CA LEU A 22 -16.42 -30.91 29.72
C LEU A 22 -15.46 -29.72 29.81
N ILE A 23 -14.36 -29.86 30.55
CA ILE A 23 -13.31 -28.83 30.62
C ILE A 23 -12.71 -28.59 29.23
N ASN A 24 -12.37 -29.66 28.49
CA ASN A 24 -11.82 -29.52 27.13
C ASN A 24 -12.79 -28.83 26.18
N VAL A 25 -14.08 -29.18 26.23
CA VAL A 25 -15.12 -28.50 25.44
C VAL A 25 -15.20 -27.03 25.82
N GLY A 26 -15.19 -26.70 27.11
CA GLY A 26 -15.20 -25.31 27.59
C GLY A 26 -14.00 -24.51 27.10
N VAL A 27 -12.78 -25.07 27.22
CA VAL A 27 -11.54 -24.46 26.73
C VAL A 27 -11.58 -24.27 25.21
N THR A 28 -12.13 -25.22 24.47
CA THR A 28 -12.24 -25.14 23.01
C THR A 28 -13.16 -23.99 22.61
N ILE A 29 -14.34 -23.88 23.22
CA ILE A 29 -15.29 -22.77 22.99
C ILE A 29 -14.65 -21.43 23.35
N TRP A 30 -13.97 -21.36 24.49
CA TRP A 30 -13.26 -20.15 24.93
C TRP A 30 -12.17 -19.72 23.94
N THR A 31 -11.42 -20.70 23.43
CA THR A 31 -10.35 -20.47 22.46
C THR A 31 -10.92 -19.95 21.14
N ILE A 32 -11.97 -20.58 20.62
CA ILE A 32 -12.65 -20.13 19.38
C ILE A 32 -13.14 -18.69 19.53
N TYR A 33 -13.76 -18.33 20.66
CA TYR A 33 -14.24 -16.98 20.91
C TYR A 33 -13.11 -15.95 20.94
N ASN A 34 -12.02 -16.24 21.67
CA ASN A 34 -10.87 -15.33 21.76
C ASN A 34 -10.14 -15.21 20.42
N PHE A 35 -9.98 -16.32 19.69
CA PHE A 35 -9.34 -16.32 18.39
C PHE A 35 -10.17 -15.54 17.36
N GLY A 36 -11.50 -15.68 17.37
CA GLY A 36 -12.40 -14.89 16.53
C GLY A 36 -12.24 -13.38 16.78
N ARG A 37 -12.21 -12.96 18.05
CA ARG A 37 -12.00 -11.56 18.43
C ARG A 37 -10.62 -11.03 17.98
N LEU A 38 -9.59 -11.85 18.12
CA LEU A 38 -8.23 -11.50 17.67
C LEU A 38 -8.17 -11.36 16.14
N THR A 39 -8.76 -12.31 15.41
CA THR A 39 -8.82 -12.27 13.94
C THR A 39 -9.58 -11.05 13.44
N SER A 40 -10.69 -10.67 14.08
CA SER A 40 -11.42 -9.45 13.72
C SER A 40 -10.60 -8.19 13.96
N ALA A 41 -9.88 -8.09 15.08
CA ALA A 41 -9.00 -6.96 15.36
C ALA A 41 -7.82 -6.88 14.38
N LEU A 42 -7.22 -8.02 14.03
CA LEU A 42 -6.17 -8.10 13.01
C LEU A 42 -6.70 -7.72 11.63
N ALA A 43 -7.89 -8.20 11.25
CA ALA A 43 -8.53 -7.85 10.00
C ALA A 43 -8.85 -6.35 9.91
N GLU A 44 -9.28 -5.73 11.00
CA GLU A 44 -9.55 -4.29 11.04
C GLU A 44 -8.28 -3.44 10.85
N ILE A 45 -7.16 -3.86 11.45
CA ILE A 45 -5.85 -3.19 11.27
C ILE A 45 -5.35 -3.38 9.83
N LEU A 46 -5.40 -4.61 9.29
CA LEU A 46 -4.95 -4.88 7.94
C LEU A 46 -5.79 -4.13 6.89
N ASN A 47 -7.11 -4.05 7.09
CA ASN A 47 -8.02 -3.45 6.12
C ASN A 47 -7.98 -1.91 6.12
N LYS A 48 -7.47 -1.27 7.18
CA LYS A 48 -7.30 0.20 7.23
C LYS A 48 -6.11 0.70 6.40
N ASN A 49 -5.00 -0.04 6.37
CA ASN A 49 -3.78 0.41 5.69
C ASN A 49 -3.61 -0.19 4.28
N TYR A 50 -4.23 -1.34 3.98
CA TYR A 50 -4.11 -2.01 2.69
C TYR A 50 -4.56 -1.17 1.47
N PRO A 51 -5.65 -0.37 1.54
CA PRO A 51 -6.04 0.53 0.46
C PRO A 51 -4.99 1.62 0.20
N THR A 52 -4.40 2.16 1.27
CA THR A 52 -3.34 3.18 1.19
C THR A 52 -2.07 2.62 0.55
N VAL A 53 -1.65 1.40 0.93
CA VAL A 53 -0.50 0.72 0.31
C VAL A 53 -0.71 0.53 -1.20
N ILE A 54 -1.87 0.01 -1.61
CA ILE A 54 -2.19 -0.15 -3.04
C ILE A 54 -2.19 1.19 -3.77
N ALA A 55 -2.71 2.24 -3.14
CA ALA A 55 -2.74 3.57 -3.71
C ALA A 55 -1.32 4.13 -3.92
N VAL A 56 -0.40 3.89 -2.99
CA VAL A 56 1.01 4.28 -3.14
C VAL A 56 1.75 3.48 -4.21
N GLU A 57 1.48 2.18 -4.32
CA GLU A 57 2.01 1.37 -5.43
C GLU A 57 1.52 1.89 -6.79
N ASN A 58 0.25 2.29 -6.88
CA ASN A 58 -0.30 2.89 -8.09
C ASN A 58 0.31 4.26 -8.38
N MET A 59 0.60 5.06 -7.36
CA MET A 59 1.37 6.31 -7.52
C MET A 59 2.75 6.01 -8.12
N ALA A 60 3.52 5.07 -7.57
CA ALA A 60 4.83 4.68 -8.12
C ALA A 60 4.73 4.23 -9.59
N ARG A 61 3.74 3.40 -9.93
CA ARG A 61 3.51 2.95 -11.31
C ARG A 61 3.12 4.07 -12.26
N SER A 62 2.35 5.06 -11.79
CA SER A 62 2.00 6.23 -12.61
C SER A 62 3.21 7.12 -12.91
N VAL A 63 4.17 7.19 -11.98
CA VAL A 63 5.45 7.90 -12.15
C VAL A 63 6.33 7.22 -13.21
N GLU A 64 6.37 5.88 -13.25
CA GLU A 64 6.98 5.12 -14.35
C GLU A 64 6.35 5.46 -15.71
N ARG A 65 5.03 5.65 -15.74
CA ARG A 65 4.30 6.06 -16.95
C ARG A 65 4.60 7.50 -17.36
N HIS A 66 4.83 8.43 -16.41
CA HIS A 66 5.33 9.77 -16.75
C HIS A 66 6.67 9.71 -17.46
N ASP A 67 7.62 8.93 -16.95
CA ASP A 67 8.95 8.79 -17.56
C ASP A 67 8.87 8.14 -18.95
N LYS A 68 7.98 7.16 -19.13
CA LYS A 68 7.68 6.60 -20.46
C LYS A 68 7.14 7.67 -21.43
N ALA A 69 6.24 8.53 -20.98
CA ALA A 69 5.71 9.62 -21.78
C ALA A 69 6.80 10.66 -22.13
N VAL A 70 7.71 10.95 -21.21
CA VAL A 70 8.87 11.81 -21.46
C VAL A 70 9.77 11.24 -22.55
N ARG A 71 10.05 9.93 -22.51
CA ARG A 71 10.79 9.26 -23.60
C ARG A 71 10.08 9.35 -24.95
N SER A 72 8.75 9.28 -24.99
CA SER A 72 7.98 9.50 -26.22
C SER A 72 8.22 10.90 -26.79
N PHE A 73 8.26 11.95 -25.95
CA PHE A 73 8.63 13.30 -26.40
C PHE A 73 10.04 13.34 -27.00
N LEU A 74 11.01 12.69 -26.38
CA LEU A 74 12.40 12.65 -26.83
C LEU A 74 12.60 11.84 -28.12
N ASN A 75 11.63 10.99 -28.49
CA ASN A 75 11.61 10.22 -29.72
C ASN A 75 10.76 10.89 -30.82
N GLY A 76 10.21 12.08 -30.57
CA GLY A 76 9.44 12.86 -31.53
C GLY A 76 7.94 12.52 -31.60
N ASP A 77 7.47 11.59 -30.76
CA ASP A 77 6.05 11.24 -30.68
C ASP A 77 5.32 12.12 -29.66
N LEU A 78 5.12 13.38 -30.05
CA LEU A 78 4.57 14.41 -29.17
C LEU A 78 3.11 14.19 -28.81
N ASN A 79 2.32 13.65 -29.74
CA ASN A 79 0.89 13.47 -29.52
C ASN A 79 0.63 12.33 -28.54
N ASN A 80 1.26 11.16 -28.73
CA ASN A 80 1.12 10.07 -27.79
C ASN A 80 1.77 10.42 -26.45
N GLY A 81 2.93 11.08 -26.45
CA GLY A 81 3.56 11.55 -25.20
C GLY A 81 2.64 12.45 -24.37
N LYS A 82 1.88 13.36 -25.01
CA LYS A 82 0.93 14.25 -24.30
C LYS A 82 -0.23 13.48 -23.69
N ILE A 83 -0.80 12.54 -24.45
CA ILE A 83 -1.93 11.73 -24.00
C ILE A 83 -1.50 10.83 -22.84
N GLU A 84 -0.41 10.10 -23.00
CA GLU A 84 0.14 9.20 -21.98
C GLU A 84 0.50 9.97 -20.70
N LEU A 85 1.11 11.16 -20.83
CA LEU A 85 1.42 12.00 -19.67
C LEU A 85 0.15 12.47 -18.96
N ALA A 86 -0.89 12.88 -19.69
CA ALA A 86 -2.14 13.34 -19.09
C ALA A 86 -2.84 12.21 -18.31
N LEU A 87 -2.92 11.02 -18.91
CA LEU A 87 -3.50 9.83 -18.26
C LEU A 87 -2.74 9.43 -17.01
N ALA A 88 -1.41 9.42 -17.09
CA ALA A 88 -0.57 9.08 -15.94
C ALA A 88 -0.63 10.15 -14.84
N LYS A 89 -0.80 11.45 -15.18
CA LYS A 89 -1.05 12.51 -14.18
C LYS A 89 -2.38 12.28 -13.46
N GLU A 90 -3.44 11.96 -14.19
CA GLU A 90 -4.76 11.68 -13.62
C GLU A 90 -4.73 10.46 -12.68
N GLU A 91 -4.07 9.39 -13.09
CA GLU A 91 -3.90 8.17 -12.29
C GLU A 91 -3.11 8.42 -11.00
N PHE A 92 -2.06 9.26 -11.06
CA PHE A 92 -1.32 9.68 -9.88
C PHE A 92 -2.23 10.41 -8.89
N TYR A 93 -2.94 11.45 -9.33
CA TYR A 93 -3.79 12.25 -8.43
C TYR A 93 -4.95 11.46 -7.85
N ARG A 94 -5.59 10.59 -8.64
CA ARG A 94 -6.64 9.70 -8.11
C ARG A 94 -6.12 8.81 -6.99
N SER A 95 -4.93 8.25 -7.16
CA SER A 95 -4.32 7.37 -6.15
C SER A 95 -3.86 8.16 -4.93
N PHE A 96 -3.38 9.39 -5.14
CA PHE A 96 -3.02 10.30 -4.07
C PHE A 96 -4.23 10.66 -3.20
N ASP A 97 -5.37 10.98 -3.80
CA ASP A 97 -6.60 11.32 -3.07
C ASP A 97 -7.08 10.15 -2.21
N ILE A 98 -7.09 8.93 -2.76
CA ILE A 98 -7.41 7.70 -2.01
C ILE A 98 -6.46 7.52 -0.81
N SER A 99 -5.17 7.77 -1.00
CA SER A 99 -4.19 7.66 0.09
C SER A 99 -4.46 8.68 1.18
N GLN A 100 -4.85 9.90 0.81
CA GLN A 100 -5.06 11.01 1.74
C GLN A 100 -6.32 10.82 2.61
N GLU A 101 -7.38 10.23 2.05
CA GLU A 101 -8.64 9.99 2.76
C GLU A 101 -8.52 8.91 3.87
N GLU A 102 -7.63 7.94 3.69
CA GLU A 102 -7.51 6.76 4.56
C GLU A 102 -6.41 6.88 5.63
N ILE A 103 -5.52 7.87 5.53
CA ILE A 103 -4.39 8.03 6.47
C ILE A 103 -4.86 8.57 7.83
N THR A 104 -4.55 7.81 8.88
CA THR A 104 -4.84 8.18 10.28
C THR A 104 -3.59 8.52 11.11
N ASN A 105 -2.38 8.33 10.56
CA ASN A 105 -1.10 8.56 11.24
C ASN A 105 -0.39 9.85 10.74
N GLU A 106 0.07 10.70 11.67
CA GLU A 106 0.80 11.95 11.37
C GLU A 106 2.10 11.71 10.58
N LEU A 107 2.81 10.60 10.81
CA LEU A 107 4.02 10.27 10.07
C LEU A 107 3.71 10.00 8.58
N SER A 108 2.66 9.21 8.31
CA SER A 108 2.21 8.91 6.95
C SER A 108 1.72 10.16 6.22
N GLN A 109 1.14 11.14 6.94
CA GLN A 109 0.77 12.44 6.36
C GLN A 109 1.99 13.24 5.92
N ALA A 110 3.07 13.26 6.72
CA ALA A 110 4.29 13.98 6.37
C ALA A 110 4.94 13.42 5.10
N ILE A 111 4.98 12.09 4.95
CA ILE A 111 5.51 11.43 3.74
C ILE A 111 4.63 11.76 2.52
N LEU A 112 3.30 11.77 2.66
CA LEU A 112 2.39 12.09 1.56
C LEU A 112 2.56 13.54 1.08
N VAL A 113 2.79 14.48 2.00
CA VAL A 113 3.09 15.89 1.67
C VAL A 113 4.43 16.01 0.92
N ASP A 114 5.44 15.24 1.32
CA ASP A 114 6.72 15.19 0.62
C ASP A 114 6.57 14.63 -0.81
N ILE A 115 5.79 13.56 -0.98
CA ILE A 115 5.44 12.97 -2.29
C ILE A 115 4.75 14.01 -3.17
N GLN A 116 3.76 14.73 -2.65
CA GLN A 116 3.03 15.75 -3.41
C GLN A 116 3.95 16.89 -3.88
N SER A 117 4.78 17.40 -2.97
CA SER A 117 5.67 18.52 -3.26
C SER A 117 6.76 18.13 -4.27
N THR A 118 7.30 16.92 -4.15
CA THR A 118 8.28 16.36 -5.08
C THR A 118 7.66 16.12 -6.45
N HIS A 119 6.44 15.57 -6.52
CA HIS A 119 5.71 15.38 -7.78
C HIS A 119 5.42 16.72 -8.48
N ALA A 120 5.01 17.76 -7.74
CA ALA A 120 4.80 19.08 -8.31
C ALA A 120 6.09 19.65 -8.93
N GLY A 121 7.24 19.50 -8.26
CA GLY A 121 8.55 19.87 -8.80
C GLY A 121 8.92 19.08 -10.06
N TYR A 122 8.66 17.77 -10.04
CA TYR A 122 8.89 16.88 -11.18
C TYR A 122 8.07 17.31 -12.42
N LEU A 123 6.81 17.72 -12.25
CA LEU A 123 5.98 18.20 -13.36
C LEU A 123 6.53 19.48 -14.00
N LEU A 124 7.09 20.40 -13.21
CA LEU A 124 7.71 21.63 -13.74
C LEU A 124 8.94 21.32 -14.61
N LEU A 125 9.71 20.29 -14.25
CA LEU A 125 10.83 19.82 -15.06
C LEU A 125 10.35 19.20 -16.37
N ILE A 126 9.30 18.37 -16.33
CA ILE A 126 8.69 17.81 -17.53
C ILE A 126 8.18 18.90 -18.47
N ASP A 127 7.52 19.93 -17.95
CA ASP A 127 7.02 21.04 -18.76
C ASP A 127 8.18 21.82 -19.40
N SER A 128 9.28 22.01 -18.67
CA SER A 128 10.51 22.62 -19.19
C SER A 128 11.14 21.79 -20.32
N LEU A 129 11.18 20.46 -20.16
CA LEU A 129 11.65 19.53 -21.20
C LEU A 129 10.76 19.60 -22.45
N GLN A 130 9.44 19.62 -22.29
CA GLN A 130 8.52 19.76 -23.42
C GLN A 130 8.79 21.03 -24.21
N GLN A 131 9.08 22.16 -23.56
CA GLN A 131 9.44 23.40 -24.25
C GLN A 131 10.75 23.27 -25.05
N LEU A 132 11.75 22.55 -24.53
CA LEU A 132 12.99 22.28 -25.26
C LEU A 132 12.74 21.42 -26.50
N VAL A 133 11.91 20.38 -26.36
CA VAL A 133 11.51 19.50 -27.47
C VAL A 133 10.74 20.28 -28.54
N LEU A 134 9.77 21.11 -28.16
CA LEU A 134 8.99 21.95 -29.10
C LEU A 134 9.86 22.96 -29.86
N ARG A 135 10.97 23.40 -29.26
CA ARG A 135 11.98 24.27 -29.91
C ARG A 135 12.98 23.49 -30.79
N GLY A 136 12.77 22.19 -30.98
CA GLY A 136 13.66 21.32 -31.77
C GLY A 136 14.99 20.99 -31.09
N LYS A 137 15.17 21.31 -29.81
CA LYS A 137 16.43 21.11 -29.06
C LYS A 137 16.50 19.71 -28.44
N TYR A 138 16.35 18.67 -29.26
CA TYR A 138 16.25 17.28 -28.78
C TYR A 138 17.49 16.78 -28.03
N GLN A 139 18.71 17.19 -28.43
CA GLN A 139 19.93 16.81 -27.74
C GLN A 139 20.00 17.44 -26.33
N THR A 140 19.65 18.72 -26.21
CA THR A 140 19.57 19.41 -24.91
C THR A 140 18.46 18.83 -24.04
N ALA A 141 17.31 18.49 -24.63
CA ALA A 141 16.21 17.84 -23.91
C ALA A 141 16.58 16.44 -23.39
N ARG A 142 17.38 15.68 -24.15
CA ARG A 142 17.89 14.37 -23.71
C ARG A 142 18.87 14.52 -22.55
N ALA A 143 19.82 15.46 -22.61
CA ALA A 143 20.73 15.72 -21.50
C ALA A 143 19.95 16.13 -20.23
N PHE A 144 19.01 17.06 -20.36
CA PHE A 144 18.13 17.49 -19.28
C PHE A 144 17.30 16.35 -18.67
N HIS A 145 16.87 15.37 -19.48
CA HIS A 145 16.17 14.18 -18.96
C HIS A 145 17.07 13.34 -18.05
N TYR A 146 18.30 13.05 -18.47
CA TYR A 146 19.23 12.23 -17.69
C TYR A 146 19.77 12.95 -16.45
N ASP A 147 20.08 14.24 -16.57
CA ASP A 147 20.77 14.99 -15.52
C ASP A 147 19.80 15.51 -14.46
N ASP A 148 18.59 15.91 -14.85
CA ASP A 148 17.66 16.62 -13.96
C ASP A 148 16.37 15.82 -13.66
N ILE A 149 15.81 15.09 -14.63
CA ILE A 149 14.51 14.42 -14.46
C ILE A 149 14.66 13.03 -13.83
N LEU A 150 15.67 12.25 -14.25
CA LEU A 150 15.89 10.89 -13.78
C LEU A 150 16.18 10.80 -12.27
N PRO A 151 16.98 11.69 -11.64
CA PRO A 151 17.19 11.67 -10.20
C PRO A 151 15.91 11.95 -9.40
N PHE A 152 15.01 12.81 -9.91
CA PHE A 152 13.72 13.07 -9.28
C PHE A 152 12.78 11.86 -9.36
N TYR A 153 12.76 11.19 -10.52
CA TYR A 153 12.04 9.93 -10.69
C TYR A 153 12.51 8.89 -9.66
N GLN A 154 13.82 8.72 -9.50
CA GLN A 154 14.40 7.76 -8.54
C GLN A 154 13.99 8.09 -7.11
N ARG A 155 14.11 9.36 -6.71
CA ARG A 155 13.69 9.78 -5.36
C ARG A 155 12.21 9.53 -5.10
N LEU A 156 11.34 9.80 -6.08
CA LEU A 156 9.90 9.59 -5.94
C LEU A 156 9.57 8.09 -5.84
N SER A 157 10.27 7.26 -6.61
CA SER A 157 10.15 5.80 -6.54
C SER A 157 10.65 5.25 -5.19
N ASP A 158 11.76 5.75 -4.68
CA ASP A 158 12.32 5.37 -3.38
C ASP A 158 11.39 5.79 -2.23
N ASN A 159 10.84 7.00 -2.28
CA ASN A 159 9.87 7.49 -1.28
C ASN A 159 8.61 6.63 -1.25
N CYS A 160 8.09 6.20 -2.41
CA CYS A 160 6.97 5.28 -2.47
C CYS A 160 7.33 3.90 -1.89
N PHE A 161 8.55 3.41 -2.10
CA PHE A 161 9.01 2.15 -1.51
C PHE A 161 9.08 2.23 0.02
N TRP A 162 9.69 3.29 0.57
CA TRP A 162 9.76 3.51 2.02
C TRP A 162 8.38 3.59 2.68
N PHE A 163 7.41 4.25 2.04
CA PHE A 163 6.04 4.33 2.55
C PHE A 163 5.39 2.94 2.71
N VAL A 164 5.68 2.00 1.79
CA VAL A 164 5.17 0.62 1.85
C VAL A 164 5.87 -0.18 2.95
N GLU A 165 7.14 0.07 3.24
CA GLU A 165 7.89 -0.65 4.29
C GLU A 165 7.48 -0.22 5.71
N GLU A 166 7.00 1.01 5.87
CA GLU A 166 6.61 1.59 7.16
C GLU A 166 5.13 1.33 7.56
N ASN A 167 4.29 0.81 6.66
CA ASN A 167 2.85 0.55 6.87
C ASN A 167 2.45 -0.92 6.70
#